data_AF-A0A8T2AI92-F1
#
_entry.id   AF-A0A8T2AI92-F1
#
_cell.length_a   1.000
_cell.length_b   1.000
_cell.length_c   1.000
_cell.angle_alpha   90.00
_cell.angle_beta   90.00
_cell.angle_gamma   90.00
#
_symmetry.space_group_name_H-M   'P 1'
#
loop_
_entity.id
_entity.type
_entity.pdbx_description
1 polymer ?
#
loop_
_entity_poly.entity_id
_entity_poly.type
_entity_poly.pdbx_seq_one_letter_code
_entity_poly.pdbx_strand_id
1 'polypeptide(L)'
;MGIVFGKTYIMGMVFGKIVVETPKYTVTKSGDGYEIREYPPAVAAEVTYDASEFKGNKDGGFQVLAKYIGVFGKPENEKPEKIAMTAPVITKEGEKIAMTAPVITKESEKIEMTSPVVTKEGGEGGKKMVTMQFLLPSMYKKAEEAPRPTDERVVIREEGGRKYGVVKFSGTASESVVSEKVKKLTSDLEKDGFKITGDFVLARYNPPWTLPPFRTNEVMIPVE
;
A
#
# COMPACT_ATOMS: atom_id res chain seq x y z
N MET A 1 -22.61 39.12 10.82
CA MET A 1 -23.03 37.69 10.84
C MET A 1 -22.97 37.20 9.40
N GLY A 2 -21.94 36.55 8.88
CA GLY A 2 -21.12 35.47 9.43
C GLY A 2 -21.49 34.16 8.73
N ILE A 3 -21.16 34.01 7.43
CA ILE A 3 -21.33 32.76 6.68
C ILE A 3 -19.97 32.39 6.08
N VAL A 4 -19.21 31.57 6.80
CA VAL A 4 -17.99 30.92 6.28
C VAL A 4 -17.91 29.51 6.85
N PHE A 5 -18.56 28.54 6.21
CA PHE A 5 -18.26 27.11 6.41
C PHE A 5 -18.57 26.38 5.10
N GLY A 6 -17.52 25.89 4.40
CA GLY A 6 -17.73 25.00 3.24
C GLY A 6 -16.57 24.81 2.26
N LYS A 7 -15.58 25.71 2.19
CA LYS A 7 -14.53 25.65 1.14
C LYS A 7 -13.15 25.18 1.61
N THR A 8 -12.89 25.17 2.92
CA THR A 8 -11.53 24.97 3.46
C THR A 8 -11.04 23.51 3.37
N TYR A 9 -11.94 22.52 3.47
CA TYR A 9 -11.56 21.11 3.50
C TYR A 9 -11.13 20.54 2.13
N ILE A 10 -11.83 20.90 1.05
CA ILE A 10 -11.47 20.47 -0.31
C ILE A 10 -10.14 21.10 -0.73
N MET A 11 -9.96 22.39 -0.44
CA MET A 11 -8.78 23.14 -0.88
C MET A 11 -7.48 22.58 -0.27
N GLY A 12 -7.51 22.16 1.00
CA GLY A 12 -6.37 21.50 1.64
C GLY A 12 -5.96 20.19 0.95
N MET A 13 -6.94 19.37 0.55
CA MET A 13 -6.67 18.14 -0.19
C MET A 13 -6.13 18.40 -1.59
N VAL A 14 -6.61 19.44 -2.29
CA VAL A 14 -6.09 19.84 -3.61
C VAL A 14 -4.62 20.27 -3.55
N PHE A 15 -4.23 20.96 -2.48
CA PHE A 15 -2.86 21.44 -2.23
C PHE A 15 -1.99 20.47 -1.41
N GLY A 16 -2.39 19.20 -1.30
CA GLY A 16 -1.53 18.15 -0.77
C GLY A 16 -1.48 18.00 0.75
N LYS A 17 -2.32 18.74 1.50
CA LYS A 17 -2.39 18.60 2.97
C LYS A 17 -2.97 17.23 3.33
N ILE A 18 -2.16 16.42 4.02
CA ILE A 18 -2.58 15.13 4.59
C ILE A 18 -3.30 15.44 5.91
N VAL A 19 -4.57 15.07 6.00
CA VAL A 19 -5.46 15.37 7.16
C VAL A 19 -6.05 14.12 7.81
N VAL A 20 -5.69 12.95 7.27
CA VAL A 20 -6.08 11.64 7.78
C VAL A 20 -4.95 11.06 8.63
N GLU A 21 -5.27 10.07 9.45
CA GLU A 21 -4.27 9.36 10.25
C GLU A 21 -3.20 8.73 9.35
N THR A 22 -1.93 8.82 9.77
CA THR A 22 -0.78 8.18 9.12
C THR A 22 -0.05 7.25 10.08
N PRO A 23 0.57 6.16 9.58
CA PRO A 23 1.33 5.26 10.45
C PRO A 23 2.45 6.04 11.14
N LYS A 24 2.55 5.85 12.46
CA LYS A 24 3.68 6.36 13.23
C LYS A 24 4.92 5.54 12.92
N TYR A 25 6.07 6.17 12.93
CA TYR A 25 7.36 5.51 12.76
C TYR A 25 8.45 6.23 13.55
N THR A 26 9.56 5.54 13.76
CA THR A 26 10.79 6.10 14.31
C THR A 26 11.85 6.08 13.21
N VAL A 27 12.55 7.19 13.01
CA VAL A 27 13.72 7.23 12.12
C VAL A 27 14.93 6.72 12.90
N THR A 28 15.53 5.62 12.46
CA THR A 28 16.70 5.03 13.12
C THR A 28 18.02 5.40 12.46
N LYS A 29 17.98 5.79 11.17
CA LYS A 29 19.13 6.36 10.44
C LYS A 29 18.65 7.25 9.32
N SER A 30 19.44 8.26 8.95
CA SER A 30 19.26 9.04 7.74
C SER A 30 20.47 8.86 6.84
N GLY A 31 20.22 8.55 5.56
CA GLY A 31 21.23 8.51 4.51
C GLY A 31 21.10 9.71 3.58
N ASP A 32 21.79 9.67 2.44
CA ASP A 32 21.70 10.74 1.44
C ASP A 32 20.41 10.64 0.61
N GLY A 33 19.39 11.36 1.07
CA GLY A 33 18.08 11.42 0.41
C GLY A 33 17.13 10.27 0.75
N TYR A 34 17.43 9.46 1.77
CA TYR A 34 16.54 8.43 2.29
C TYR A 34 16.62 8.32 3.83
N GLU A 35 15.63 7.68 4.43
CA GLU A 35 15.58 7.38 5.87
C GLU A 35 15.40 5.88 6.11
N ILE A 36 15.98 5.36 7.18
CA ILE A 36 15.58 4.07 7.74
C ILE A 36 14.52 4.33 8.80
N ARG A 37 13.35 3.74 8.59
CA ARG A 37 12.17 3.90 9.45
C ARG A 37 11.74 2.56 10.02
N GLU A 38 11.45 2.55 11.31
CA GLU A 38 10.81 1.44 12.00
C GLU A 38 9.34 1.76 12.26
N TYR A 39 8.47 0.86 11.82
CA TYR A 39 7.03 0.94 11.96
C TYR A 39 6.55 -0.09 12.99
N PRO A 40 5.67 0.29 13.93
CA PRO A 40 5.04 -0.65 14.83
C PRO A 40 4.09 -1.60 14.06
N PRO A 41 3.65 -2.69 14.70
CA PRO A 41 2.59 -3.52 14.14
C PRO A 41 1.35 -2.72 13.77
N ALA A 42 0.67 -3.13 12.71
CA ALA A 42 -0.54 -2.50 12.21
C ALA A 42 -1.49 -3.54 11.60
N VAL A 43 -2.77 -3.20 11.51
CA VAL A 43 -3.76 -3.98 10.78
C VAL A 43 -3.99 -3.32 9.42
N ALA A 44 -4.05 -4.12 8.35
CA ALA A 44 -4.31 -3.66 7.00
C ALA A 44 -5.49 -4.41 6.38
N ALA A 45 -6.31 -3.72 5.61
CA ALA A 45 -7.23 -4.34 4.66
C ALA A 45 -6.56 -4.38 3.30
N GLU A 46 -6.48 -5.56 2.68
CA GLU A 46 -5.81 -5.76 1.40
C GLU A 46 -6.71 -6.43 0.36
N VAL A 47 -6.44 -6.12 -0.91
CA VAL A 47 -7.03 -6.80 -2.06
C VAL A 47 -5.94 -7.08 -3.07
N THR A 48 -5.89 -8.32 -3.55
CA THR A 48 -4.98 -8.76 -4.60
C THR A 48 -5.76 -9.01 -5.88
N TYR A 49 -5.31 -8.43 -6.99
CA TYR A 49 -6.01 -8.50 -8.27
C TYR A 49 -5.03 -8.52 -9.45
N ASP A 50 -5.50 -8.99 -10.60
CA ASP A 50 -4.75 -8.92 -11.85
C ASP A 50 -4.87 -7.50 -12.42
N ALA A 51 -3.73 -6.83 -12.63
CA ALA A 51 -3.70 -5.46 -13.17
C ALA A 51 -4.38 -5.35 -14.55
N SER A 52 -4.43 -6.43 -15.33
CA SER A 52 -5.08 -6.45 -16.65
C SER A 52 -6.61 -6.43 -16.56
N GLU A 53 -7.20 -6.97 -15.48
CA GLU A 53 -8.67 -7.01 -15.27
C GLU A 53 -9.27 -5.60 -15.16
N PHE A 54 -8.47 -4.63 -14.71
CA PHE A 54 -8.88 -3.23 -14.61
C PHE A 54 -8.41 -2.37 -15.79
N LYS A 55 -8.17 -2.97 -16.97
CA LYS A 55 -7.62 -2.28 -18.15
C LYS A 55 -6.31 -1.54 -17.84
N GLY A 56 -5.49 -2.09 -16.96
CA GLY A 56 -4.26 -1.45 -16.48
C GLY A 56 -4.47 -0.33 -15.46
N ASN A 57 -5.70 -0.11 -14.98
CA ASN A 57 -5.96 0.85 -13.90
C ASN A 57 -5.40 0.31 -12.58
N LYS A 58 -4.26 0.88 -12.18
CA LYS A 58 -3.55 0.57 -10.92
C LYS A 58 -4.36 0.95 -9.66
N ASP A 59 -5.52 1.59 -9.80
CA ASP A 59 -6.44 1.92 -8.71
C ASP A 59 -7.69 1.02 -8.67
N GLY A 60 -7.72 -0.09 -9.43
CA GLY A 60 -8.82 -1.06 -9.42
C GLY A 60 -9.15 -1.60 -8.02
N GLY A 61 -8.12 -1.92 -7.23
CA GLY A 61 -8.28 -2.33 -5.83
C GLY A 61 -8.77 -1.23 -4.90
N PHE A 62 -8.56 0.06 -5.24
CA PHE A 62 -8.93 1.18 -4.38
C PHE A 62 -10.43 1.19 -4.15
N GLN A 63 -11.23 0.99 -5.21
CA GLN A 63 -12.68 1.03 -5.10
C GLN A 63 -13.23 -0.10 -4.22
N VAL A 64 -12.61 -1.28 -4.27
CA VAL A 64 -12.99 -2.43 -3.43
C VAL A 64 -12.76 -2.09 -1.95
N LEU A 65 -11.57 -1.61 -1.60
CA LEU A 65 -11.25 -1.21 -0.23
C LEU A 65 -12.04 0.02 0.24
N ALA A 66 -12.30 0.97 -0.66
CA ALA A 66 -13.08 2.17 -0.36
C ALA A 66 -14.55 1.86 -0.06
N LYS A 67 -15.13 0.85 -0.71
CA LYS A 67 -16.46 0.32 -0.38
C LYS A 67 -16.48 -0.35 1.00
N TYR A 68 -15.47 -1.18 1.28
CA TYR A 68 -15.30 -1.84 2.58
C TYR A 68 -15.31 -0.84 3.74
N ILE A 69 -14.54 0.25 3.66
CA ILE A 69 -14.49 1.26 4.73
C ILE A 69 -15.64 2.28 4.69
N GLY A 70 -16.40 2.33 3.59
CA GLY A 70 -17.55 3.22 3.41
C GLY A 70 -17.22 4.64 2.96
N VAL A 71 -16.18 4.85 2.13
CA VAL A 71 -15.81 6.17 1.57
C VAL A 71 -16.96 6.79 0.77
N PHE A 72 -17.67 5.96 0.00
CA PHE A 72 -18.69 6.42 -0.97
C PHE A 72 -20.13 6.20 -0.48
N GLY A 73 -20.35 5.78 0.77
CA GLY A 73 -21.70 5.51 1.26
C GLY A 73 -21.76 4.57 2.46
N LYS A 74 -22.69 3.62 2.40
CA LYS A 74 -22.82 2.56 3.40
C LYS A 74 -21.62 1.60 3.26
N PRO A 75 -20.90 1.30 4.35
CA PRO A 75 -19.81 0.32 4.34
C PRO A 75 -20.28 -1.08 3.89
N GLU A 76 -19.46 -1.74 3.08
CA GLU A 76 -19.63 -3.14 2.64
C GLU A 76 -18.87 -4.08 3.59
N ASN A 77 -19.34 -4.16 4.83
CA ASN A 77 -18.87 -5.06 5.88
C ASN A 77 -20.08 -5.64 6.66
N GLU A 78 -19.91 -6.79 7.32
CA GLU A 78 -21.02 -7.59 7.90
C GLU A 78 -21.87 -6.78 8.88
N LYS A 79 -21.23 -5.89 9.62
CA LYS A 79 -21.86 -4.90 10.49
C LYS A 79 -21.51 -3.53 9.90
N PRO A 80 -22.44 -2.81 9.22
CA PRO A 80 -22.17 -1.64 8.38
C PRO A 80 -21.60 -0.45 9.15
N GLU A 81 -20.35 -0.59 9.57
CA GLU A 81 -19.59 0.29 10.43
C GLU A 81 -18.56 1.03 9.58
N LYS A 82 -18.58 2.37 9.70
CA LYS A 82 -17.65 3.21 8.95
C LYS A 82 -16.28 3.13 9.59
N ILE A 83 -15.28 2.86 8.74
CA ILE A 83 -13.88 2.87 9.16
C ILE A 83 -13.28 4.19 8.67
N ALA A 84 -12.61 4.92 9.56
CA ALA A 84 -11.94 6.16 9.19
C ALA A 84 -10.85 5.89 8.13
N MET A 85 -10.80 6.72 7.11
CA MET A 85 -9.74 6.64 6.10
C MET A 85 -8.39 7.03 6.71
N THR A 86 -7.34 6.36 6.27
CA THR A 86 -5.95 6.63 6.64
C THR A 86 -5.12 6.91 5.39
N ALA A 87 -3.88 7.33 5.58
CA ALA A 87 -2.86 7.39 4.53
C ALA A 87 -1.58 6.72 5.05
N PRO A 88 -0.73 6.15 4.20
CA PRO A 88 -0.86 6.06 2.74
C PRO A 88 -1.74 4.89 2.29
N VAL A 89 -2.17 4.93 1.02
CA VAL A 89 -2.54 3.73 0.27
C VAL A 89 -1.26 3.06 -0.19
N ILE A 90 -1.08 1.79 0.16
CA ILE A 90 0.11 1.01 -0.16
C ILE A 90 -0.20 0.12 -1.37
N THR A 91 0.75 0.04 -2.30
CA THR A 91 0.68 -0.87 -3.45
C THR A 91 1.94 -1.72 -3.48
N LYS A 92 1.76 -3.03 -3.49
CA LYS A 92 2.81 -4.05 -3.64
C LYS A 92 2.63 -4.70 -5.01
N GLU A 93 3.64 -4.63 -5.87
CA GLU A 93 3.60 -5.36 -7.13
C GLU A 93 4.09 -6.79 -6.86
N GLY A 94 3.26 -7.79 -7.17
CA GLY A 94 3.65 -9.19 -7.08
C GLY A 94 4.40 -9.63 -8.34
N GLU A 95 5.18 -10.71 -8.22
CA GLU A 95 5.81 -11.35 -9.38
C GLU A 95 4.76 -11.82 -10.39
N LYS A 96 5.17 -11.87 -11.68
CA LYS A 96 4.33 -12.46 -12.73
C LYS A 96 4.15 -13.95 -12.42
N ILE A 97 2.94 -14.36 -12.08
CA ILE A 97 2.63 -15.80 -11.97
C ILE A 97 2.46 -16.32 -13.41
N ALA A 98 3.40 -17.17 -13.85
CA ALA A 98 3.23 -17.94 -15.08
C ALA A 98 2.00 -18.86 -14.93
N MET A 99 1.17 -18.98 -15.97
CA MET A 99 -0.15 -19.63 -15.93
C MET A 99 -0.12 -21.17 -15.81
N THR A 100 0.85 -21.73 -15.10
CA THR A 100 1.04 -23.18 -14.94
C THR A 100 1.02 -23.65 -13.48
N ALA A 101 0.77 -22.77 -12.51
CA ALA A 101 0.66 -23.18 -11.11
C ALA A 101 -0.69 -23.88 -10.85
N PRO A 102 -0.72 -25.12 -10.33
CA PRO A 102 -1.96 -25.86 -10.12
C PRO A 102 -2.78 -25.22 -9.01
N VAL A 103 -4.09 -25.14 -9.21
CA VAL A 103 -5.07 -24.76 -8.19
C VAL A 103 -5.19 -25.93 -7.21
N ILE A 104 -4.60 -25.82 -6.02
CA ILE A 104 -4.90 -26.73 -4.91
C ILE A 104 -5.94 -26.05 -4.02
N THR A 105 -7.19 -26.47 -4.21
CA THR A 105 -8.26 -26.25 -3.23
C THR A 105 -8.17 -27.31 -2.13
N LYS A 106 -7.74 -26.92 -0.93
CA LYS A 106 -8.40 -27.16 0.38
C LYS A 106 -7.41 -27.17 1.55
N GLU A 107 -7.95 -26.61 2.65
CA GLU A 107 -7.65 -26.85 4.06
C GLU A 107 -6.29 -26.37 4.61
N SER A 108 -6.42 -25.27 5.37
CA SER A 108 -5.62 -24.85 6.52
C SER A 108 -4.32 -25.59 6.77
N GLU A 109 -3.20 -24.93 6.50
CA GLU A 109 -2.07 -24.94 7.42
C GLU A 109 -1.17 -23.73 7.15
N LYS A 110 -0.61 -23.23 8.25
CA LYS A 110 0.20 -22.01 8.35
C LYS A 110 1.50 -22.22 7.55
N ILE A 111 1.63 -21.59 6.39
CA ILE A 111 2.91 -21.57 5.66
C ILE A 111 3.50 -20.17 5.77
N GLU A 112 4.65 -20.12 6.45
CA GLU A 112 5.54 -18.97 6.45
C GLU A 112 5.95 -18.63 5.02
N MET A 113 5.73 -17.36 4.65
CA MET A 113 6.00 -16.83 3.32
C MET A 113 7.51 -16.70 3.11
N THR A 114 8.19 -17.81 2.82
CA THR A 114 9.61 -17.80 2.46
C THR A 114 9.77 -17.69 0.95
N SER A 115 10.41 -16.60 0.53
CA SER A 115 11.23 -16.42 -0.69
C SER A 115 10.60 -16.78 -2.05
N PRO A 116 10.53 -15.85 -3.02
CA PRO A 116 9.96 -16.14 -4.33
C PRO A 116 10.80 -17.12 -5.16
N VAL A 117 10.12 -17.85 -6.03
CA VAL A 117 10.68 -18.77 -7.02
C VAL A 117 11.06 -17.98 -8.27
N VAL A 118 12.35 -17.75 -8.48
CA VAL A 118 12.86 -17.16 -9.73
C VAL A 118 12.54 -18.09 -10.89
N THR A 119 11.65 -17.67 -11.79
CA THR A 119 11.46 -18.32 -13.09
C THR A 119 11.89 -17.39 -14.22
N LYS A 120 12.78 -17.93 -15.05
CA LYS A 120 13.40 -17.30 -16.22
C LYS A 120 12.36 -16.76 -17.21
N GLU A 121 12.68 -15.63 -17.82
CA GLU A 121 11.97 -15.03 -18.96
C GLU A 121 11.62 -16.07 -20.03
N GLY A 122 10.33 -16.17 -20.38
CA GLY A 122 9.87 -17.04 -21.46
C GLY A 122 8.38 -17.38 -21.39
N GLY A 123 7.51 -16.39 -21.62
CA GLY A 123 6.08 -16.63 -21.83
C GLY A 123 5.24 -15.36 -21.83
N GLU A 124 4.67 -15.00 -22.99
CA GLU A 124 3.76 -13.86 -23.22
C GLU A 124 2.37 -13.98 -22.55
N GLY A 125 2.28 -14.58 -21.35
CA GLY A 125 1.01 -14.82 -20.67
C GLY A 125 0.99 -14.59 -19.15
N GLY A 126 2.07 -14.07 -18.55
CA GLY A 126 2.12 -13.86 -17.09
C GLY A 126 1.16 -12.76 -16.62
N LYS A 127 0.20 -13.09 -15.76
CA LYS A 127 -0.67 -12.11 -15.10
C LYS A 127 0.14 -11.32 -14.07
N LYS A 128 0.11 -9.99 -14.14
CA LYS A 128 0.76 -9.11 -13.15
C LYS A 128 -0.20 -8.92 -11.98
N MET A 129 0.01 -9.66 -10.90
CA MET A 129 -0.78 -9.52 -9.69
C MET A 129 -0.32 -8.27 -8.92
N VAL A 130 -1.28 -7.48 -8.44
CA VAL A 130 -1.03 -6.28 -7.63
C VAL A 130 -1.83 -6.41 -6.36
N THR A 131 -1.17 -6.14 -5.23
CA THR A 131 -1.83 -6.06 -3.93
C THR A 131 -1.92 -4.62 -3.49
N MET A 132 -3.14 -4.14 -3.27
CA MET A 132 -3.38 -2.83 -2.66
C MET A 132 -3.76 -3.00 -1.20
N GLN A 133 -3.25 -2.13 -0.34
CA GLN A 133 -3.53 -2.16 1.10
C GLN A 133 -3.92 -0.78 1.62
N PHE A 134 -4.93 -0.76 2.48
CA PHE A 134 -5.24 0.36 3.36
C PHE A 134 -4.84 -0.03 4.78
N LEU A 135 -3.99 0.77 5.41
CA LEU A 135 -3.77 0.63 6.85
C LEU A 135 -5.06 1.01 7.58
N LEU A 136 -5.50 0.19 8.52
CA LEU A 136 -6.65 0.54 9.35
C LEU A 136 -6.23 1.54 10.44
N PRO A 137 -7.16 2.36 10.95
CA PRO A 137 -6.88 3.27 12.06
C PRO A 137 -6.22 2.56 13.23
N SER A 138 -5.32 3.24 13.95
CA SER A 138 -4.52 2.61 15.01
C SER A 138 -5.33 2.10 16.20
N MET A 139 -6.64 2.36 16.27
CA MET A 139 -7.54 1.71 17.22
C MET A 139 -7.67 0.20 16.98
N TYR A 140 -7.52 -0.26 15.74
CA TYR A 140 -7.51 -1.70 15.40
C TYR A 140 -6.11 -2.26 15.67
N LYS A 141 -6.00 -3.10 16.69
CA LYS A 141 -4.73 -3.76 17.07
C LYS A 141 -4.64 -5.17 16.53
N LYS A 142 -5.79 -5.80 16.27
CA LYS A 142 -5.89 -7.15 15.73
C LYS A 142 -6.86 -7.23 14.56
N ALA A 143 -6.68 -8.22 13.70
CA ALA A 143 -7.54 -8.41 12.53
C ALA A 143 -9.01 -8.66 12.92
N GLU A 144 -9.26 -9.36 14.03
CA GLU A 144 -10.62 -9.72 14.45
C GLU A 144 -11.41 -8.53 15.02
N GLU A 145 -10.73 -7.44 15.38
CA GLU A 145 -11.36 -6.20 15.84
C GLU A 145 -11.93 -5.39 14.68
N ALA A 146 -11.41 -5.57 13.47
CA ALA A 146 -11.89 -4.89 12.28
C ALA A 146 -13.25 -5.46 11.82
N PRO A 147 -14.18 -4.61 11.34
CA PRO A 147 -15.41 -5.10 10.71
C PRO A 147 -15.11 -6.12 9.61
N ARG A 148 -15.77 -7.27 9.62
CA ARG A 148 -15.53 -8.31 8.61
C ARG A 148 -16.02 -7.85 7.24
N PRO A 149 -15.20 -7.91 6.18
CA PRO A 149 -15.64 -7.55 4.84
C PRO A 149 -16.75 -8.48 4.34
N THR A 150 -17.68 -7.96 3.54
CA THR A 150 -18.66 -8.80 2.82
C THR A 150 -18.16 -9.26 1.44
N ASP A 151 -17.12 -8.60 0.93
CA ASP A 151 -16.45 -8.96 -0.32
C ASP A 151 -15.27 -9.89 0.00
N GLU A 152 -15.32 -11.14 -0.47
CA GLU A 152 -14.29 -12.15 -0.20
C GLU A 152 -12.90 -11.80 -0.74
N ARG A 153 -12.80 -10.82 -1.65
CA ARG A 153 -11.52 -10.32 -2.17
C ARG A 153 -10.78 -9.45 -1.16
N VAL A 154 -11.48 -8.91 -0.16
CA VAL A 154 -10.89 -8.08 0.89
C VAL A 154 -10.46 -9.00 2.03
N VAL A 155 -9.16 -9.00 2.31
CA VAL A 155 -8.56 -9.76 3.40
C VAL A 155 -8.01 -8.80 4.44
N ILE A 156 -8.30 -9.06 5.71
CA ILE A 156 -7.70 -8.30 6.82
C ILE A 156 -6.43 -9.03 7.25
N ARG A 157 -5.31 -8.30 7.31
CA ARG A 157 -4.00 -8.80 7.71
C ARG A 157 -3.45 -8.05 8.89
N GLU A 158 -2.80 -8.79 9.78
CA GLU A 158 -1.89 -8.21 10.77
C GLU A 158 -0.50 -8.15 10.16
N GLU A 159 0.09 -6.96 10.18
CA GLU A 159 1.47 -6.75 9.80
C GLU A 159 2.27 -6.50 11.07
N GLY A 160 3.33 -7.29 11.29
CA GLY A 160 4.23 -7.12 12.43
C GLY A 160 5.02 -5.80 12.38
N GLY A 161 5.93 -5.64 13.33
CA GLY A 161 6.91 -4.56 13.29
C GLY A 161 7.76 -4.66 12.04
N ARG A 162 7.99 -3.55 11.35
CA ARG A 162 8.66 -3.52 10.04
C ARG A 162 9.73 -2.44 10.00
N LYS A 163 10.82 -2.72 9.29
CA LYS A 163 11.91 -1.77 9.05
C LYS A 163 12.07 -1.56 7.56
N TYR A 164 12.06 -0.30 7.15
CA TYR A 164 12.13 0.09 5.74
C TYR A 164 13.19 1.17 5.52
N GLY A 165 13.95 1.06 4.43
CA GLY A 165 14.53 2.21 3.77
C GLY A 165 13.45 2.95 3.00
N VAL A 166 13.35 4.27 3.15
CA VAL A 166 12.27 5.09 2.59
C VAL A 166 12.81 6.31 1.88
N VAL A 167 12.41 6.48 0.62
CA VAL A 167 12.62 7.71 -0.15
C VAL A 167 11.28 8.38 -0.44
N LYS A 168 11.17 9.66 -0.07
CA LYS A 168 10.00 10.50 -0.33
C LYS A 168 10.20 11.33 -1.59
N PHE A 169 9.15 11.44 -2.41
CA PHE A 169 9.17 12.26 -3.62
C PHE A 169 7.80 12.85 -3.94
N SER A 170 7.78 13.93 -4.72
CA SER A 170 6.56 14.58 -5.20
C SER A 170 6.28 14.26 -6.67
N GLY A 171 5.10 14.67 -7.16
CA GLY A 171 4.71 14.45 -8.55
C GLY A 171 3.87 13.20 -8.78
N THR A 172 3.80 12.80 -10.04
CA THR A 172 3.11 11.57 -10.47
C THR A 172 4.02 10.37 -10.25
N ALA A 173 3.55 9.35 -9.53
CA ALA A 173 4.23 8.07 -9.38
C ALA A 173 4.06 7.19 -10.64
N SER A 174 4.64 7.63 -11.76
CA SER A 174 4.71 6.81 -12.98
C SER A 174 5.68 5.64 -12.78
N GLU A 175 5.55 4.60 -13.60
CA GLU A 175 6.42 3.42 -13.53
C GLU A 175 7.90 3.76 -13.70
N SER A 176 8.22 4.69 -14.61
CA SER A 176 9.58 5.17 -14.82
C SER A 176 10.16 5.87 -13.58
N VAL A 177 9.38 6.77 -12.97
CA VAL A 177 9.80 7.51 -11.76
C VAL A 177 9.97 6.55 -10.60
N VAL A 178 9.02 5.64 -10.39
CA VAL A 178 9.11 4.64 -9.31
C VAL A 178 10.33 3.75 -9.51
N SER A 179 10.57 3.25 -10.74
CA SER A 179 11.74 2.42 -11.04
C SER A 179 13.05 3.16 -10.78
N GLU A 180 13.15 4.44 -11.13
CA GLU A 180 14.31 5.27 -10.83
C GLU A 180 14.55 5.40 -9.31
N LYS A 181 13.48 5.68 -8.54
CA LYS A 181 13.57 5.80 -7.08
C LYS A 181 13.94 4.49 -6.41
N VAL A 182 13.38 3.36 -6.86
CA VAL A 182 13.73 2.02 -6.38
C VAL A 182 15.21 1.74 -6.63
N LYS A 183 15.70 1.91 -7.88
CA LYS A 183 17.10 1.65 -8.22
C LYS A 183 18.07 2.48 -7.39
N LYS A 184 17.80 3.78 -7.24
CA LYS A 184 18.63 4.66 -6.41
C LYS A 184 18.63 4.20 -4.95
N LEU A 185 17.44 3.99 -4.38
CA LEU A 185 17.31 3.60 -2.97
C LEU A 185 17.99 2.25 -2.69
N THR A 186 17.81 1.24 -3.56
CA THR A 186 18.51 -0.04 -3.46
C THR A 186 20.03 0.15 -3.42
N SER A 187 20.59 0.92 -4.36
CA SER A 187 22.03 1.18 -4.41
C SER A 187 22.54 1.90 -3.16
N ASP A 188 21.79 2.86 -2.63
CA ASP A 188 22.19 3.60 -1.43
C ASP A 188 22.13 2.70 -0.18
N LEU A 189 21.09 1.87 -0.07
CA LEU A 189 20.93 0.92 1.05
C LEU A 189 22.05 -0.12 1.07
N GLU A 190 22.36 -0.74 -0.07
CA GLU A 190 23.42 -1.74 -0.20
C GLU A 190 24.79 -1.14 0.11
N LYS A 191 25.07 0.06 -0.41
CA LYS A 191 26.30 0.80 -0.13
C LYS A 191 26.47 1.08 1.36
N ASP A 192 25.37 1.40 2.05
CA ASP A 192 25.36 1.70 3.48
C ASP A 192 25.27 0.44 4.37
N GLY A 193 25.32 -0.75 3.77
CA GLY A 193 25.41 -2.04 4.44
C GLY A 193 24.08 -2.65 4.89
N PHE A 194 22.95 -2.13 4.41
CA PHE A 194 21.63 -2.70 4.71
C PHE A 194 21.34 -3.90 3.82
N LYS A 195 20.78 -4.95 4.43
CA LYS A 195 20.33 -6.13 3.68
C LYS A 195 18.87 -5.94 3.28
N ILE A 196 18.59 -6.00 1.98
CA ILE A 196 17.22 -5.96 1.45
C ILE A 196 16.53 -7.30 1.71
N THR A 197 15.32 -7.28 2.26
CA THR A 197 14.61 -8.49 2.71
C THR A 197 13.33 -8.81 1.94
N GLY A 198 13.01 -8.03 0.91
CA GLY A 198 11.83 -8.24 0.09
C GLY A 198 11.60 -7.12 -0.93
N ASP A 199 10.48 -7.21 -1.62
CA ASP A 199 10.11 -6.27 -2.67
C ASP A 199 9.78 -4.87 -2.13
N PHE A 200 9.97 -3.88 -2.99
CA PHE A 200 9.58 -2.51 -2.67
C PHE A 200 8.06 -2.37 -2.58
N VAL A 201 7.61 -1.39 -1.81
CA VAL A 201 6.21 -0.96 -1.76
C VAL A 201 6.11 0.52 -2.11
N LEU A 202 5.03 0.87 -2.81
CA LEU A 202 4.70 2.26 -3.15
C LEU A 202 3.62 2.77 -2.22
N ALA A 203 3.92 3.79 -1.43
CA ALA A 203 3.01 4.46 -0.53
C ALA A 203 2.55 5.80 -1.14
N ARG A 204 1.24 5.95 -1.36
CA ARG A 204 0.62 7.17 -1.91
C ARG A 204 -0.26 7.82 -0.86
N TYR A 205 0.08 9.04 -0.44
CA TYR A 205 -0.57 9.70 0.69
C TYR A 205 -1.76 10.56 0.30
N ASN A 206 -1.76 11.03 -0.93
CA ASN A 206 -2.72 12.01 -1.40
C ASN A 206 -3.74 11.37 -2.33
N PRO A 207 -5.01 11.80 -2.26
CA PRO A 207 -6.03 11.30 -3.17
C PRO A 207 -5.75 11.65 -4.64
N PRO A 208 -6.36 10.92 -5.61
CA PRO A 208 -6.10 11.10 -7.04
C PRO A 208 -6.37 12.51 -7.60
N TRP A 209 -7.22 13.31 -6.95
CA TRP A 209 -7.54 14.69 -7.37
C TRP A 209 -6.54 15.75 -6.90
N THR A 210 -5.57 15.38 -6.05
CA THR A 210 -4.50 16.29 -5.60
C THR A 210 -3.63 16.67 -6.80
N LEU A 211 -3.24 17.94 -6.92
CA LEU A 211 -2.36 18.36 -8.02
C LEU A 211 -1.01 17.64 -7.93
N PRO A 212 -0.44 17.12 -9.04
CA PRO A 212 0.75 16.29 -8.99
C PRO A 212 1.93 16.86 -8.20
N PRO A 213 2.31 18.16 -8.32
CA PRO A 213 3.42 18.73 -7.56
C PRO A 213 3.23 18.70 -6.04
N PHE A 214 1.98 18.64 -5.57
CA PHE A 214 1.64 18.60 -4.14
C PHE A 214 1.36 17.18 -3.63
N ARG A 215 1.47 16.16 -4.49
CA ARG A 215 1.38 14.78 -4.03
C ARG A 215 2.65 14.40 -3.28
N THR A 216 2.46 13.65 -2.21
CA THR A 216 3.49 12.96 -1.45
C THR A 216 3.40 11.48 -1.76
N ASN A 217 4.50 10.94 -2.27
CA ASN A 217 4.66 9.52 -2.52
C ASN A 217 5.95 9.05 -1.85
N GLU A 218 5.99 7.78 -1.50
CA GLU A 218 7.18 7.13 -0.95
C GLU A 218 7.41 5.78 -1.62
N VAL A 219 8.66 5.50 -1.95
CA VAL A 219 9.13 4.14 -2.22
C VAL A 219 9.78 3.64 -0.94
N MET A 220 9.35 2.47 -0.48
CA MET A 220 9.84 1.85 0.74
C MET A 220 10.38 0.45 0.41
N ILE A 221 11.59 0.12 0.85
CA ILE A 221 12.23 -1.18 0.65
C ILE A 221 12.50 -1.81 2.01
N PRO A 222 12.00 -3.03 2.30
CA PRO A 222 12.20 -3.67 3.60
C PRO A 222 13.67 -4.05 3.78
N VAL A 223 14.21 -3.80 4.98
CA VAL A 223 15.63 -4.00 5.29
C VAL A 223 15.88 -4.58 6.68
N GLU A 224 17.02 -5.24 6.84
CA GLU A 224 17.63 -5.66 8.12
C GLU A 224 18.86 -4.82 8.44
#